data_AF-A0A9E5NJL6-F1
#
_entry.id   AF-A0A9E5NJL6-F1
#
_cell.length_a   1.000
_cell.length_b   1.000
_cell.length_c   1.000
_cell.angle_alpha   90.00
_cell.angle_beta   90.00
_cell.angle_gamma   90.00
#
_symmetry.space_group_name_H-M   'P 1'
#
loop_
_entity.id
_entity.type
_entity.pdbx_description
1 polymer ?
#
loop_
_entity_poly.entity_id
_entity_poly.type
_entity_poly.pdbx_seq_one_letter_code
_entity_poly.pdbx_strand_id
1 'polypeptide(L)' 'MTDEQRDRARKALELAIDEVGGASRLAEKLEITRGAVYQWDVCPADRCVDVEKHSGIPRTALRPDVFR' A
#
# COMPACT_ATOMS: atom_id res chain seq x y z
N MET A 1 8.71 12.76 3.13
CA MET A 1 7.73 12.25 4.11
C MET A 1 8.31 12.42 5.51
N THR A 2 7.58 13.03 6.45
CA THR A 2 7.96 13.09 7.86
C THR A 2 7.76 11.73 8.54
N ASP A 3 8.33 11.51 9.72
CA ASP A 3 8.16 10.24 10.46
C ASP A 3 6.69 9.96 10.78
N GLU A 4 5.92 10.99 11.14
CA GLU A 4 4.48 10.89 11.38
C GLU A 4 3.69 10.53 10.11
N GLN A 5 4.08 11.06 8.95
CA GLN A 5 3.47 10.68 7.68
C GLN A 5 3.83 9.23 7.31
N ARG A 6 5.05 8.77 7.65
CA ARG A 6 5.48 7.38 7.40
C ARG A 6 4.68 6.39 8.23
N ASP A 7 4.46 6.66 9.52
CA ASP A 7 3.64 5.81 10.39
C ASP A 7 2.19 5.69 9.88
N ARG A 8 1.61 6.82 9.45
CA ARG A 8 0.28 6.82 8.82
C ARG A 8 0.24 6.04 7.51
N ALA A 9 1.26 6.20 6.66
CA ALA A 9 1.38 5.48 5.39
C ALA A 9 1.51 3.95 5.61
N ARG A 10 2.27 3.54 6.63
CA ARG A 10 2.39 2.12 7.00
C ARG A 10 1.05 1.54 7.45
N LYS A 11 0.35 2.22 8.36
CA LYS A 11 -1.00 1.80 8.80
C LYS A 11 -1.99 1.73 7.64
N ALA A 12 -1.92 2.67 6.71
CA ALA A 12 -2.76 2.65 5.51
C ALA A 12 -2.42 1.46 4.60
N LEU A 13 -1.14 1.08 4.47
CA LEU A 13 -0.73 -0.11 3.73
C LEU A 13 -1.20 -1.40 4.41
N GLU A 14 -1.07 -1.50 5.74
CA GLU A 14 -1.57 -2.65 6.52
C GLU A 14 -3.08 -2.82 6.32
N LEU A 15 -3.86 -1.74 6.44
CA LEU A 15 -5.29 -1.75 6.17
C LEU A 15 -5.59 -2.17 4.73
N ALA A 16 -4.85 -1.64 3.75
CA ALA A 16 -5.04 -2.01 2.35
C ALA A 16 -4.76 -3.50 2.09
N ILE A 17 -3.77 -4.07 2.78
CA ILE A 17 -3.46 -5.49 2.73
C ILE A 17 -4.62 -6.31 3.32
N ASP A 18 -5.16 -5.90 4.46
CA ASP A 18 -6.24 -6.60 5.15
C ASP A 18 -7.55 -6.56 4.35
N GLU A 19 -7.93 -5.41 3.79
CA GLU A 19 -9.13 -5.24 2.94
C GLU A 19 -9.11 -6.15 1.70
N VAL A 20 -7.92 -6.43 1.16
CA VAL A 20 -7.74 -7.32 0.01
C VAL A 20 -7.80 -8.81 0.40
N GLY A 21 -7.70 -9.12 1.71
CA GLY A 21 -7.65 -10.48 2.24
C GLY A 21 -6.22 -11.00 2.44
N GLY A 22 -5.26 -10.10 2.68
CA GLY A 22 -3.88 -10.39 3.05
C GLY A 22 -2.85 -10.21 1.94
N ALA A 23 -1.57 -10.22 2.33
CA ALA A 23 -0.45 -9.86 1.46
C ALA A 23 -0.31 -10.78 0.24
N SER A 24 -0.69 -12.06 0.38
CA SER A 24 -0.67 -13.02 -0.74
C SER A 24 -1.66 -12.63 -1.83
N ARG A 25 -2.90 -12.28 -1.45
CA ARG A 25 -3.93 -11.86 -2.41
C ARG A 25 -3.63 -10.52 -3.05
N LEU A 26 -3.04 -9.59 -2.29
CA LEU A 26 -2.59 -8.32 -2.86
C LEU A 26 -1.49 -8.55 -3.90
N ALA A 27 -0.50 -9.40 -3.61
CA ALA A 27 0.57 -9.73 -4.55
C ALA A 27 0.03 -10.37 -5.84
N GLU A 28 -0.94 -11.29 -5.74
CA GLU A 28 -1.61 -11.91 -6.89
C GLU A 28 -2.33 -10.87 -7.76
N LYS A 29 -3.09 -9.95 -7.16
CA LYS A 29 -3.80 -8.88 -7.88
C LYS A 29 -2.85 -7.89 -8.56
N LEU A 30 -1.69 -7.63 -7.96
CA LEU A 30 -0.67 -6.72 -8.48
C LEU A 30 0.33 -7.39 -9.43
N GLU A 31 0.17 -8.69 -9.69
CA GLU A 31 1.06 -9.51 -10.53
C GLU A 31 2.54 -9.43 -10.10
N ILE A 32 2.77 -9.43 -8.79
CA ILE A 32 4.10 -9.44 -8.18
C ILE A 32 4.27 -10.63 -7.25
N THR A 33 5.51 -10.88 -6.82
CA THR A 33 5.77 -11.92 -5.84
C THR A 33 5.26 -11.51 -4.46
N ARG A 34 4.81 -12.48 -3.65
CA ARG A 34 4.44 -12.24 -2.24
C ARG A 34 5.57 -11.59 -1.46
N GLY A 35 6.81 -12.00 -1.73
CA GLY A 35 8.01 -11.43 -1.13
C GLY A 35 8.15 -9.92 -1.39
N ALA A 36 7.76 -9.43 -2.57
CA ALA A 36 7.80 -8.00 -2.88
C ALA A 36 6.90 -7.19 -1.92
N VAL A 37 5.67 -7.64 -1.68
CA VAL A 37 4.74 -6.99 -0.75
C VAL A 37 5.30 -6.99 0.68
N TYR A 38 5.90 -8.10 1.12
CA TYR A 38 6.50 -8.20 2.46
C TYR A 38 7.71 -7.28 2.69
N GLN A 39 8.38 -6.84 1.63
CA GLN A 39 9.52 -5.91 1.74
C GLN A 39 9.10 -4.44 1.76
N TRP A 40 7.82 -4.13 1.58
CA TRP A 40 7.34 -2.76 1.60
C TRP A 40 7.24 -2.24 3.04
N ASP A 41 8.05 -1.23 3.34
CA ASP A 41 7.89 -0.41 4.56
C ASP A 41 6.67 0.52 4.44
N VAL A 42 6.46 1.06 3.24
CA VAL A 42 5.30 1.83 2.80
C VAL A 42 5.01 1.48 1.34
N CYS A 43 3.80 1.81 0.85
CA CYS A 43 3.44 1.52 -0.52
C CYS A 43 4.36 2.24 -1.53
N PRO A 44 4.95 1.54 -2.51
CA PRO A 44 5.67 2.19 -3.60
C PRO A 44 4.76 3.16 -4.37
N ALA A 45 5.28 4.33 -4.76
CA ALA A 45 4.48 5.38 -5.37
C ALA A 45 3.82 4.93 -6.68
N ASP A 46 4.55 4.16 -7.49
CA ASP A 46 4.13 3.55 -8.74
C ASP A 46 3.05 2.47 -8.56
N ARG A 47 2.89 1.93 -7.35
CA ARG A 47 1.88 0.90 -7.03
C ARG A 47 0.65 1.43 -6.31
N CYS A 48 0.68 2.67 -5.82
CA CYS A 48 -0.41 3.23 -5.02
C CYS A 48 -1.77 3.23 -5.75
N VAL A 49 -1.77 3.47 -7.06
CA VAL A 49 -3.01 3.50 -7.85
C VAL A 49 -3.62 2.11 -7.98
N ASP A 50 -2.81 1.08 -8.20
CA ASP A 50 -3.28 -0.30 -8.30
C ASP A 50 -3.70 -0.83 -6.92
N VAL A 51 -2.96 -0.50 -5.87
CA VAL A 51 -3.35 -0.84 -4.49
C VAL A 51 -4.70 -0.22 -4.15
N GLU A 52 -4.90 1.08 -4.39
CA GLU A 52 -6.18 1.76 -4.18
C GLU A 52 -7.32 1.11 -4.96
N LYS A 53 -7.08 0.75 -6.24
CA LYS A 53 -8.08 0.07 -7.08
C LYS A 53 -8.54 -1.27 -6.48
N HIS A 54 -7.67 -1.97 -5.76
CA HIS A 54 -7.96 -3.30 -5.22
C HIS A 54 -8.41 -3.29 -3.75
N SER A 55 -7.92 -2.36 -2.94
CA SER A 55 -8.23 -2.26 -1.50
C SER A 55 -9.27 -1.19 -1.17
N GLY A 56 -9.49 -0.22 -2.06
CA GLY A 56 -10.30 0.97 -1.78
C GLY A 56 -9.62 2.01 -0.88
N ILE A 57 -8.38 1.76 -0.42
CA ILE A 57 -7.64 2.71 0.42
C ILE A 57 -7.05 3.83 -0.44
N PRO A 58 -7.34 5.11 -0.15
CA PRO A 58 -6.89 6.22 -0.98
C PRO A 58 -5.38 6.30 -1.16
N ARG A 59 -4.92 6.59 -2.38
CA ARG A 59 -3.48 6.79 -2.66
C ARG A 59 -2.85 7.92 -1.84
N THR A 60 -3.65 8.92 -1.46
CA THR A 60 -3.26 10.02 -0.57
C THR A 60 -3.00 9.57 0.86
N ALA A 61 -3.64 8.47 1.31
CA ALA A 61 -3.33 7.84 2.59
C ALA A 61 -2.09 6.94 2.50
N LEU A 62 -1.93 6.22 1.39
CA LEU A 62 -0.77 5.35 1.14
C LEU A 62 0.53 6.15 0.98
N ARG A 63 0.49 7.28 0.26
CA ARG A 63 1.63 8.14 -0.02
C ARG A 63 1.25 9.63 0.02
N PRO A 64 1.05 10.20 1.23
CA PRO A 64 0.69 11.61 1.41
C PRO A 64 1.80 12.59 0.99
N ASP A 65 3.03 12.11 0.83
CA ASP A 65 4.15 12.89 0.32
C ASP A 65 4.18 12.99 -1.21
N VAL A 66 3.40 12.15 -1.91
CA VAL A 66 3.36 12.09 -3.38
C VAL A 66 2.03 12.62 -3.92
N PHE A 67 0.92 12.21 -3.31
CA PHE A 67 -0.43 12.54 -3.76
C PHE A 67 -1.06 13.59 -2.85
N ARG A 68 -1.87 14.49 -3.45
CA ARG A 68 -2.65 15.53 -2.76
C ARG A 68 -4.13 15.23 -2.84
#